data_AF-A0A3L9YDJ7-F1
#
_entry.id   AF-A0A3L9YDJ7-F1
#
_cell.length_a   1.000
_cell.length_b   1.000
_cell.length_c   1.000
_cell.angle_alpha   90.00
_cell.angle_beta   90.00
_cell.angle_gamma   90.00
#
_symmetry.space_group_name_H-M   'P 1'
#
loop_
_entity.id
_entity.type
_entity.pdbx_description
1 polymer ?
#
loop_
_entity_poly.entity_id
_entity_poly.type
_entity_poly.pdbx_seq_one_letter_code
_entity_poly.pdbx_strand_id
1 'polypeptide(L)'
;MTLTTLAACNIAQGTADIIARDQARGVVNDVVAERFPGIDATPVTDCVIDNASAQEILIVAGAAVTGVTEQTSRTVSGILQRPDTVLCISRNALVSLEAFA
;
A
#
# COMPACT_ATOMS: atom_id res chain seq x y z
N MET A 1 7.26 19.17 33.96
CA MET A 1 8.30 19.11 32.91
C MET A 1 8.15 17.78 32.17
N THR A 2 7.18 17.67 31.26
CA THR A 2 6.87 16.44 30.50
C THR A 2 5.97 16.77 29.29
N LEU A 3 6.44 17.60 28.35
CA LEU A 3 5.75 17.85 27.06
C LEU A 3 6.61 17.47 25.84
N THR A 4 7.86 17.05 26.00
CA THR A 4 8.81 16.84 24.90
C THR A 4 8.80 15.42 24.29
N THR A 5 8.11 14.45 24.89
CA THR A 5 8.10 13.06 24.38
C THR A 5 7.06 12.80 23.30
N LEU A 6 6.00 13.60 23.22
CA LEU A 6 4.91 13.38 22.25
C LEU A 6 5.30 13.74 20.81
N ALA A 7 6.12 14.78 20.62
CA ALA A 7 6.62 15.17 19.29
C ALA A 7 7.56 14.10 18.70
N ALA A 8 8.38 13.47 19.54
CA ALA A 8 9.30 12.42 19.10
C ALA A 8 8.57 11.13 18.69
N CYS A 9 7.51 10.74 19.41
CA CYS A 9 6.67 9.62 18.98
C CYS A 9 6.04 9.90 17.61
N ASN A 10 5.51 11.10 17.36
CA ASN A 10 4.85 11.40 16.08
C ASN A 10 5.82 11.35 14.89
N ILE A 11 7.08 11.80 15.08
CA ILE A 11 8.13 11.74 14.05
C ILE A 11 8.60 10.29 13.82
N ALA A 12 8.77 9.50 14.89
CA ALA A 12 9.13 8.10 14.79
C ALA A 12 8.01 7.25 14.16
N GLN A 13 6.74 7.55 14.46
CA GLN A 13 5.58 6.88 13.86
C GLN A 13 5.47 7.23 12.37
N GLY A 14 5.68 8.50 11.98
CA GLY A 14 5.64 8.90 10.58
C GLY A 14 6.78 8.29 9.74
N THR A 15 7.98 8.17 10.30
CA THR A 15 9.11 7.51 9.62
C THR A 15 8.92 5.99 9.50
N ALA A 16 8.40 5.34 10.54
CA ALA A 16 8.04 3.92 10.49
C ALA A 16 6.92 3.64 9.48
N ASP A 17 5.93 4.53 9.37
CA ASP A 17 4.84 4.44 8.40
C ASP A 17 5.36 4.55 6.95
N ILE A 18 6.27 5.47 6.65
CA ILE A 18 6.90 5.57 5.32
C ILE A 18 7.66 4.29 4.96
N ILE A 19 8.47 3.76 5.89
CA ILE A 19 9.23 2.52 5.65
C ILE A 19 8.27 1.34 5.44
N ALA A 20 7.22 1.24 6.26
CA ALA A 20 6.24 0.17 6.11
C ALA A 20 5.47 0.27 4.79
N ARG A 21 5.15 1.49 4.34
CA ARG A 21 4.56 1.74 3.01
C ARG A 21 5.47 1.26 1.88
N ASP A 22 6.75 1.59 1.94
CA ASP A 22 7.72 1.19 0.93
C ASP A 22 7.85 -0.34 0.83
N GLN A 23 7.96 -1.02 1.98
CA GLN A 23 7.98 -2.48 2.03
C GLN A 23 6.68 -3.10 1.50
N ALA A 24 5.53 -2.54 1.87
CA ALA A 24 4.24 -3.02 1.38
C ALA A 24 4.09 -2.83 -0.14
N ARG A 25 4.65 -1.76 -0.73
CA ARG A 25 4.66 -1.57 -2.20
C ARG A 25 5.43 -2.69 -2.89
N GLY A 26 6.61 -3.05 -2.38
CA GLY A 26 7.39 -4.18 -2.90
C GLY A 26 6.60 -5.48 -2.94
N VAL A 27 5.97 -5.85 -1.82
CA VAL A 27 5.16 -7.08 -1.72
C VAL A 27 4.01 -7.10 -2.71
N VAL A 28 3.25 -6.01 -2.80
CA VAL A 28 2.09 -5.96 -3.70
C VAL A 28 2.55 -6.00 -5.16
N ASN A 29 3.64 -5.32 -5.51
CA ASN A 29 4.20 -5.38 -6.84
C ASN A 29 4.64 -6.80 -7.23
N ASP A 30 5.32 -7.52 -6.33
CA ASP A 30 5.76 -8.90 -6.57
C ASP A 30 4.56 -9.84 -6.80
N VAL A 31 3.52 -9.74 -5.95
CA VAL A 31 2.29 -10.53 -6.09
C VAL A 31 1.59 -10.28 -7.42
N VAL A 32 1.50 -9.01 -7.84
CA VAL A 32 0.83 -8.67 -9.10
C VAL A 32 1.69 -9.06 -10.29
N ALA A 33 3.01 -8.87 -10.24
CA ALA A 33 3.93 -9.28 -11.30
C ALA A 33 3.93 -10.81 -11.52
N GLU A 34 3.80 -11.60 -10.45
CA GLU A 34 3.70 -13.06 -10.52
C GLU A 34 2.36 -13.51 -11.14
N ARG A 35 1.28 -12.76 -10.90
CA ARG A 35 -0.07 -13.08 -11.40
C ARG A 35 -0.36 -12.51 -12.79
N PHE A 36 0.26 -11.40 -13.15
CA PHE A 36 0.03 -10.62 -14.37
C PHE A 36 1.39 -10.16 -14.96
N PRO A 37 2.19 -11.09 -15.50
CA PRO A 37 3.49 -10.74 -16.07
C PRO A 37 3.34 -9.76 -17.24
N GLY A 38 4.08 -8.66 -17.18
CA GLY A 38 4.08 -7.63 -18.23
C GLY A 38 3.07 -6.48 -18.03
N ILE A 39 2.31 -6.47 -16.94
CA ILE A 39 1.46 -5.34 -16.55
C ILE A 39 2.15 -4.56 -15.42
N ASP A 40 2.14 -3.24 -15.52
CA ASP A 40 2.58 -2.37 -14.43
C ASP A 40 1.56 -2.39 -13.29
N ALA A 41 1.94 -3.01 -12.18
CA ALA A 41 1.13 -3.11 -10.96
C ALA A 41 1.14 -1.84 -10.12
N THR A 42 2.09 -0.94 -10.38
CA THR A 42 2.33 0.26 -9.58
C THR A 42 1.06 1.08 -9.34
N PRO A 43 0.20 1.35 -10.34
CA PRO A 43 -0.95 2.22 -10.11
C PRO A 43 -2.00 1.63 -9.17
N VAL A 44 -2.17 0.29 -9.18
CA VAL A 44 -3.06 -0.40 -8.25
C VAL A 44 -2.42 -0.46 -6.86
N THR A 45 -1.14 -0.79 -6.81
CA THR A 45 -0.34 -0.88 -5.58
C THR A 45 -0.36 0.43 -4.82
N ASP A 46 -0.10 1.53 -5.50
CA ASP A 46 -0.03 2.87 -4.92
C ASP A 46 -1.38 3.29 -4.32
N CYS A 47 -2.47 3.07 -5.05
CA CYS A 47 -3.81 3.36 -4.55
C CYS A 47 -4.21 2.52 -3.33
N VAL A 48 -3.79 1.25 -3.25
CA VAL A 48 -4.03 0.41 -2.07
C VAL A 48 -3.24 0.96 -0.88
N ILE A 49 -1.96 1.27 -1.06
CA ILE A 49 -1.09 1.75 0.02
C ILE A 49 -1.51 3.14 0.52
N ASP A 50 -1.96 4.02 -0.36
CA ASP A 50 -2.36 5.39 0.01
C ASP A 50 -3.71 5.44 0.75
N ASN A 51 -4.56 4.43 0.54
CA ASN A 51 -5.87 4.32 1.20
C ASN A 51 -5.90 3.31 2.35
N ALA A 52 -4.76 2.73 2.70
CA ALA A 52 -4.61 1.83 3.83
C ALA A 52 -4.33 2.60 5.12
N SER A 53 -4.88 2.12 6.23
CA SER A 53 -4.50 2.59 7.57
C SER A 53 -3.14 2.05 7.97
N ALA A 54 -2.45 2.74 8.90
CA ALA A 54 -1.13 2.32 9.39
C ALA A 54 -1.12 0.86 9.90
N GLN A 55 -2.21 0.41 10.54
CA GLN A 55 -2.33 -0.96 11.04
C GLN A 55 -2.40 -1.98 9.90
N GLU A 56 -3.13 -1.66 8.84
CA GLU A 56 -3.24 -2.52 7.64
C GLU A 56 -1.90 -2.56 6.89
N ILE A 57 -1.18 -1.45 6.85
CA ILE A 57 0.15 -1.37 6.23
C ILE A 57 1.13 -2.27 6.96
N LEU A 58 1.12 -2.30 8.28
CA LEU A 58 1.98 -3.22 9.04
C LEU A 58 1.67 -4.69 8.76
N ILE A 59 0.38 -5.04 8.56
CA ILE A 59 -0.03 -6.40 8.19
C ILE A 59 0.49 -6.76 6.81
N VAL A 60 0.37 -5.85 5.83
CA VAL A 60 0.84 -6.08 4.45
C VAL A 60 2.36 -6.09 4.37
N ALA A 61 3.05 -5.15 5.02
CA ALA A 61 4.51 -5.07 5.06
C ALA A 61 5.13 -6.29 5.75
N GLY A 62 4.50 -6.81 6.81
CA GLY A 62 4.96 -8.03 7.49
C GLY A 62 5.01 -9.25 6.56
N ALA A 63 4.13 -9.30 5.54
CA ALA A 63 4.11 -10.36 4.55
C ALA A 63 5.37 -10.41 3.67
N ALA A 64 6.17 -9.34 3.62
CA ALA A 64 7.49 -9.36 2.95
C ALA A 64 8.44 -10.39 3.59
N VAL A 65 8.32 -10.59 4.90
CA VAL A 65 9.19 -11.49 5.67
C VAL A 65 8.54 -12.84 5.89
N THR A 66 7.23 -12.86 6.17
CA THR A 66 6.50 -14.09 6.51
C THR A 66 5.86 -14.78 5.32
N GLY A 67 5.85 -14.14 4.15
CA GLY A 67 5.06 -14.53 3.00
C GLY A 67 3.60 -14.04 3.09
N VAL A 68 2.93 -14.01 1.93
CA VAL A 68 1.52 -13.62 1.82
C VAL A 68 0.64 -14.69 2.46
N THR A 69 -0.17 -14.28 3.44
CA THR A 69 -1.13 -15.15 4.11
C THR A 69 -2.55 -14.79 3.71
N GLU A 70 -3.48 -15.66 4.06
CA GLU A 70 -4.92 -15.40 3.92
C GLU A 70 -5.36 -14.10 4.62
N GLN A 71 -4.73 -13.74 5.75
CA GLN A 71 -4.99 -12.46 6.41
C GLN A 71 -4.55 -11.28 5.53
N THR A 72 -3.38 -11.37 4.93
CA THR A 72 -2.86 -10.36 3.99
C THR A 72 -3.81 -10.18 2.82
N SER A 73 -4.26 -11.27 2.19
CA SER A 73 -5.21 -11.23 1.07
C SER A 73 -6.54 -10.59 1.45
N ARG A 74 -7.09 -10.91 2.63
CA ARG A 74 -8.31 -10.28 3.14
C ARG A 74 -8.15 -8.80 3.42
N THR A 75 -7.03 -8.39 4.03
CA THR A 75 -6.73 -6.97 4.28
C THR A 75 -6.66 -6.19 2.96
N VAL A 76 -5.88 -6.66 1.98
CA VAL A 76 -5.78 -6.00 0.67
C VAL A 76 -7.14 -5.95 -0.04
N SER A 77 -7.91 -7.05 -0.03
CA SER A 77 -9.24 -7.09 -0.62
C SER A 77 -10.21 -6.09 0.02
N GLY A 78 -10.13 -5.94 1.35
CA GLY A 78 -10.95 -4.97 2.08
C GLY A 78 -10.60 -3.51 1.71
N ILE A 79 -9.31 -3.23 1.48
CA ILE A 79 -8.86 -1.90 1.02
C ILE A 79 -9.35 -1.66 -0.42
N LEU A 80 -9.20 -2.64 -1.32
CA LEU A 80 -9.63 -2.53 -2.72
C LEU A 80 -11.12 -2.22 -2.90
N GLN A 81 -11.96 -2.70 -1.97
CA GLN A 81 -13.40 -2.46 -2.00
C GLN A 81 -13.80 -1.05 -1.50
N ARG A 82 -12.86 -0.24 -1.02
CA ARG A 82 -13.14 1.13 -0.57
C ARG A 82 -13.42 2.04 -1.76
N PRO A 83 -14.42 2.93 -1.67
CA PRO A 83 -14.73 3.87 -2.76
C PRO A 83 -13.53 4.71 -3.20
N ASP A 84 -12.75 5.23 -2.25
CA ASP A 84 -11.58 6.07 -2.54
C ASP A 84 -10.49 5.31 -3.29
N THR A 85 -10.27 4.04 -2.95
CA THR A 85 -9.32 3.16 -3.63
C THR A 85 -9.77 2.86 -5.07
N VAL A 86 -11.05 2.52 -5.27
CA VAL A 86 -11.61 2.28 -6.61
C VAL A 86 -11.51 3.53 -7.49
N LEU A 87 -11.79 4.71 -6.93
CA LEU A 87 -11.65 5.99 -7.64
C LEU A 87 -10.20 6.30 -8.00
N CYS A 88 -9.26 6.05 -7.08
CA CYS A 88 -7.83 6.20 -7.33
C CYS A 88 -7.36 5.31 -8.49
N ILE A 89 -7.75 4.03 -8.49
CA ILE A 89 -7.39 3.08 -9.56
C ILE A 89 -7.97 3.54 -10.88
N SER A 90 -9.24 3.96 -10.89
CA SER A 90 -9.91 4.45 -12.10
C SER A 90 -9.21 5.67 -12.69
N ARG A 91 -8.79 6.63 -11.86
CA ARG A 91 -8.05 7.82 -12.30
C ARG A 91 -6.69 7.45 -12.88
N ASN A 92 -5.96 6.55 -12.23
CA ASN A 92 -4.67 6.10 -12.73
C ASN A 92 -4.79 5.32 -14.06
N ALA A 93 -5.83 4.49 -14.20
CA ALA A 93 -6.12 3.82 -15.46
C ALA A 93 -6.38 4.80 -16.61
N LEU A 94 -7.01 5.95 -16.32
CA LEU A 94 -7.21 7.02 -17.31
C LEU A 94 -5.89 7.70 -17.70
N VAL A 95 -5.00 7.97 -16.73
CA VAL A 95 -3.66 8.53 -17.01
C VAL A 95 -2.83 7.59 -17.88
N SER A 96 -2.93 6.27 -17.65
CA SER A 96 -2.28 5.28 -18.50
C SER A 96 -2.77 5.32 -19.96
N LEU A 97 -4.02 5.71 -20.23
CA LEU A 97 -4.54 5.85 -21.60
C LEU A 97 -3.96 7.09 -22.31
N GLU A 98 -3.75 8.19 -21.59
CA GLU A 98 -3.10 9.39 -22.15
C GLU A 98 -1.65 9.13 -22.54
N ALA A 99 -0.97 8.18 -21.89
CA ALA A 99 0.39 7.78 -22.27
C ALA A 99 0.46 7.05 -23.63
N PHE A 100 -0.66 6.58 -24.17
CA PHE A 100 -0.76 5.97 -25.50
C PHE A 100 -1.34 6.91 -26.57
N ALA A 101 -1.79 8.11 -26.20
CA ALA A 101 -2.35 9.13 -27.11
C ALA A 101 -1.27 10.12 -27.58
#